data_AF-A0A8S3F534-F1
#
_entry.id   AF-A0A8S3F534-F1
#
_cell.length_a   1.000
_cell.length_b   1.000
_cell.length_c   1.000
_cell.angle_alpha   90.00
_cell.angle_beta   90.00
_cell.angle_gamma   90.00
#
_symmetry.space_group_name_H-M   'P 1'
#
loop_
_entity.id
_entity.type
_entity.pdbx_description
1 polymer ?
#
loop_
_entity_poly.entity_id
_entity_poly.type
_entity_poly.pdbx_seq_one_letter_code
_entity_poly.pdbx_strand_id
1 'polypeptide(L)' 'MALENSPSLPHAHQQIRLGDIQASTHEWSQAIEHYLLAIKYFKAIQHNLNDNNLVSILEAQIVQCEKTIYLCRLKDRSEQ' A
#
# COMPACT_ATOMS: atom_id res chain seq x y z
N MET A 1 0.35 20.26 20.80
CA MET A 1 -0.75 19.32 21.08
C MET A 1 -0.94 18.46 19.84
N ALA A 2 -0.55 17.19 19.92
CA ALA A 2 -0.62 16.24 18.81
C ALA A 2 -2.02 15.64 18.75
N LEU A 3 -2.89 16.22 17.94
CA LEU A 3 -4.21 15.68 17.65
C LEU A 3 -4.10 14.74 16.45
N GLU A 4 -4.57 13.51 16.67
CA GLU A 4 -5.29 12.72 15.65
C GLU A 4 -4.46 11.98 14.59
N ASN A 5 -3.63 11.04 15.01
CA ASN A 5 -3.42 9.80 14.21
C ASN A 5 -4.41 8.71 14.66
N SER A 6 -5.66 9.11 14.86
CA SER A 6 -6.74 8.17 15.19
C SER A 6 -7.03 7.35 13.92
N PRO A 7 -7.00 6.01 13.98
CA PRO A 7 -7.25 5.16 12.82
C PRO A 7 -8.66 5.45 12.31
N SER A 8 -8.76 6.18 11.20
CA SER A 8 -10.02 6.61 10.62
C SER A 8 -10.06 6.25 9.14
N LEU A 9 -11.24 5.81 8.68
CA LEU A 9 -11.48 5.41 7.28
C LEU A 9 -10.99 6.45 6.25
N PRO A 10 -11.24 7.78 6.42
CA PRO A 10 -10.74 8.76 5.47
C PRO A 10 -9.21 8.82 5.40
N HIS A 11 -8.50 8.70 6.53
CA HIS A 11 -7.04 8.64 6.53
C HIS A 11 -6.53 7.40 5.82
N ALA A 12 -7.18 6.25 6.02
CA ALA A 12 -6.83 5.02 5.33
C ALA A 12 -7.04 5.14 3.80
N HIS A 13 -8.17 5.70 3.35
CA HIS A 13 -8.43 5.97 1.93
C HIS A 13 -7.42 6.96 1.32
N GLN A 14 -7.00 7.97 2.09
CA GLN A 14 -5.98 8.91 1.64
C GLN A 14 -4.64 8.20 1.39
N GLN A 15 -4.24 7.27 2.26
CA GLN A 15 -3.03 6.47 2.06
C GLN A 15 -3.14 5.60 0.79
N ILE A 16 -4.29 4.97 0.52
CA ILE A 16 -4.50 4.22 -0.72
C ILE A 16 -4.29 5.12 -1.95
N ARG A 17 -4.88 6.32 -1.94
CA ARG A 17 -4.76 7.29 -3.05
C ARG A 17 -3.32 7.72 -3.28
N LEU A 18 -2.54 7.93 -2.22
CA LEU A 18 -1.12 8.24 -2.32
C LEU A 18 -0.32 7.07 -2.91
N GLY A 19 -0.62 5.85 -2.48
CA GLY A 19 -0.01 4.64 -3.04
C GLY A 19 -0.30 4.46 -4.54
N ASP A 20 -1.53 4.74 -4.98
CA ASP A 20 -1.94 4.64 -6.38
C ASP A 20 -1.23 5.67 -7.28
N ILE A 21 -1.07 6.90 -6.77
CA ILE A 21 -0.30 7.95 -7.43
C ILE A 21 1.16 7.53 -7.57
N GLN A 22 1.78 7.00 -6.51
CA GLN A 22 3.18 6.59 -6.55
C GLN A 22 3.42 5.35 -7.42
N ALA A 23 2.48 4.41 -7.42
CA ALA A 23 2.49 3.30 -8.37
C ALA A 23 2.47 3.84 -9.82
N SER A 24 1.67 4.87 -10.09
CA SER A 24 1.62 5.52 -11.40
C SER A 24 2.91 6.28 -11.76
N THR A 25 3.65 6.81 -10.77
CA THR A 25 4.96 7.45 -10.98
C THR A 25 6.12 6.46 -11.03
N HIS A 26 5.86 5.14 -10.99
CA HIS A 26 6.86 4.07 -10.90
C HIS A 26 7.67 4.08 -9.58
N GLU A 27 7.19 4.79 -8.56
CA GLU A 27 7.74 4.80 -7.20
C GLU A 27 7.16 3.62 -6.39
N TRP A 28 7.35 2.40 -6.91
CA TRP A 28 6.75 1.17 -6.39
C TRP A 28 7.07 0.92 -4.91
N SER A 29 8.27 1.27 -4.46
CA SER A 29 8.69 1.08 -3.06
C SER A 29 7.86 1.92 -2.10
N GLN A 30 7.66 3.20 -2.42
CA GLN A 30 6.89 4.11 -1.58
C GLN A 30 5.39 3.77 -1.67
N ALA A 31 4.93 3.32 -2.83
CA ALA A 31 3.54 2.87 -3.00
C ALA A 31 3.21 1.73 -2.03
N ILE A 32 4.12 0.76 -1.89
CA ILE A 32 4.00 -0.34 -0.94
C ILE A 32 3.92 0.19 0.50
N GLU A 33 4.75 1.17 0.89
CA GLU A 33 4.70 1.74 2.24
C GLU A 33 3.34 2.38 2.55
N HIS A 34 2.76 3.13 1.60
CA HIS A 34 1.42 3.70 1.79
C HIS A 34 0.32 2.64 1.84
N TYR A 35 0.38 1.61 1.00
CA TYR A 35 -0.58 0.50 1.07
C TYR A 35 -0.49 -0.27 2.39
N LEU A 36 0.73 -0.50 2.91
CA LEU A 36 0.93 -1.11 4.22
C LEU A 36 0.37 -0.26 5.36
N LEU A 37 0.56 1.07 5.30
CA LEU A 37 -0.04 2.00 6.25
C LEU A 37 -1.57 1.96 6.18
N ALA A 38 -2.15 1.96 4.98
CA ALA A 38 -3.59 1.82 4.79
C ALA A 38 -4.11 0.53 5.41
N ILE A 39 -3.47 -0.61 5.14
CA ILE A 39 -3.82 -1.91 5.74
C ILE A 39 -3.75 -1.85 7.26
N LYS A 40 -2.73 -1.20 7.84
CA LYS A 40 -2.61 -1.06 9.30
C LYS A 40 -3.78 -0.27 9.89
N TYR A 41 -4.20 0.82 9.23
CA TYR A 41 -5.38 1.58 9.65
C TYR A 41 -6.66 0.76 9.47
N PHE A 42 -6.82 0.06 8.34
CA PHE A 42 -7.95 -0.84 8.13
C PHE A 42 -7.99 -1.91 9.21
N LYS A 43 -6.93 -2.67 9.46
CA LYS A 43 -6.90 -3.69 10.52
C LYS A 43 -7.23 -3.12 11.90
N ALA A 44 -6.79 -1.90 12.20
CA ALA A 44 -7.12 -1.22 13.46
C ALA A 44 -8.62 -0.83 13.57
N ILE A 45 -9.24 -0.41 12.47
CA ILE A 45 -10.67 -0.04 12.41
C ILE A 45 -11.56 -1.30 12.32
N GLN A 46 -11.11 -2.26 11.51
CA GLN A 46 -11.81 -3.45 11.03
C GLN A 46 -11.81 -4.59 12.04
N HIS A 47 -11.10 -4.45 13.17
CA HIS A 47 -11.40 -5.27 14.36
C HIS A 47 -12.90 -5.26 14.72
N ASN A 48 -13.66 -4.25 14.24
CA ASN A 48 -15.11 -4.12 14.44
C ASN A 48 -15.99 -4.42 13.21
N LEU A 49 -15.45 -4.66 12.01
CA LEU A 49 -16.24 -4.79 10.77
C LEU A 49 -15.65 -5.89 9.86
N ASN A 50 -16.47 -6.73 9.26
CA ASN A 50 -16.03 -7.94 8.54
C ASN A 50 -15.46 -7.68 7.12
N ASP A 51 -15.01 -6.45 6.82
CA ASP A 51 -14.70 -5.94 5.48
C ASP A 51 -13.30 -6.33 4.94
N ASN A 52 -12.91 -7.60 5.07
CA ASN A 52 -11.59 -8.09 4.63
C ASN A 52 -11.32 -7.93 3.11
N ASN A 53 -12.33 -7.58 2.32
CA ASN A 53 -12.23 -7.42 0.87
C ASN A 53 -11.22 -6.33 0.48
N LEU A 54 -11.25 -5.18 1.16
CA LEU A 54 -10.37 -4.06 0.80
C LEU A 54 -8.90 -4.34 1.15
N VAL A 55 -8.65 -4.98 2.31
CA VAL A 55 -7.31 -5.41 2.71
C VAL A 55 -6.73 -6.39 1.69
N SER A 56 -7.53 -7.35 1.22
CA SER A 56 -7.10 -8.34 0.23
C SER A 56 -6.72 -7.70 -1.11
N ILE A 57 -7.47 -6.68 -1.55
CA ILE A 57 -7.15 -5.91 -2.77
C ILE A 57 -5.81 -5.18 -2.62
N LEU A 58 -5.58 -4.53 -1.48
CA LEU A 58 -4.32 -3.83 -1.20
C LEU A 58 -3.13 -4.79 -1.13
N GLU A 59 -3.29 -5.96 -0.52
CA GLU A 59 -2.25 -7.00 -0.49
C GLU A 59 -1.90 -7.48 -1.91
N ALA A 60 -2.90 -7.66 -2.78
CA ALA A 60 -2.65 -8.00 -4.19
C ALA A 60 -1.86 -6.91 -4.93
N GLN A 61 -2.15 -5.62 -4.66
CA GLN A 61 -1.41 -4.50 -5.24
C GLN A 61 0.05 -4.46 -4.76
N ILE A 62 0.30 -4.70 -3.48
CA ILE A 62 1.65 -4.76 -2.91
C ILE A 62 2.48 -5.86 -3.60
N VAL A 63 1.93 -7.07 -3.70
CA VAL A 63 2.61 -8.20 -4.35
C VAL A 63 2.92 -7.89 -5.81
N GLN A 64 2.01 -7.21 -6.52
CA GLN A 64 2.24 -6.78 -7.90
C GLN A 64 3.37 -5.75 -8.00
N CYS A 65 3.44 -4.80 -7.07
CA CYS A 65 4.53 -3.82 -7.01
C CYS A 65 5.87 -4.50 -6.72
N GLU A 66 5.93 -5.41 -5.74
CA GLU A 66 7.15 -6.17 -5.40
C GLU A 66 7.66 -7.00 -6.58
N LYS A 67 6.75 -7.67 -7.29
CA LYS A 67 7.07 -8.43 -8.49
C LYS A 67 7.69 -7.53 -9.56
N THR A 68 7.15 -6.33 -9.74
CA THR A 68 7.64 -5.36 -10.73
C THR A 68 9.05 -4.88 -10.38
N ILE A 69 9.30 -4.56 -9.10
CA ILE A 69 10.64 -4.21 -8.61
C ILE A 69 11.64 -5.35 -8.84
N TYR A 70 11.24 -6.58 -8.53
CA TYR A 70 12.08 -7.76 -8.69
C TYR A 70 12.44 -8.02 -10.16
N LEU A 71 11.46 -7.93 -11.07
CA LEU A 71 11.68 -8.08 -12.51
C LEU A 71 12.61 -7.00 -13.05
N CYS A 72 12.48 -5.75 -12.58
CA CYS A 72 13.38 -4.67 -12.98
C CYS A 72 14.83 -4.97 -12.56
N ARG A 73 15.06 -5.41 -11.32
CA ARG A 73 16.40 -5.81 -10.84
C ARG A 73 16.99 -7.01 -11.58
N LEU A 74 16.17 -8.00 -11.94
CA LEU A 74 16.64 -9.15 -12.69
C LEU A 74 17.09 -8.74 -14.10
N LYS A 75 16.37 -7.82 -14.73
CA LYS A 75 16.69 -7.32 -16.06
C LYS A 75 18.05 -6.59 -16.09
N ASP A 76 18.30 -5.72 -15.11
CA ASP A 76 19.60 -5.08 -14.91
C ASP A 76 20.77 -6.08 -14.77
N ARG A 77 20.52 -7.26 -14.18
CA ARG A 77 21.54 -8.32 -14.04
C ARG A 77 21.78 -9.14 -15.30
N SER A 78 20.83 -9.18 -16.23
CA SER A 78 20.99 -9.91 -17.50
C SER A 78 21.68 -9.10 -18.60
N GLU A 79 21.85 -7.80 -18.39
CA GLU A 79 22.50 -6.88 -19.33
C GLU A 79 23.96 -6.53 -18.93
N GLN A 80 24.51 -7.19 -17.90
CA GLN A 80 25.94 -7.18 -17.51
C GLN A 80 26.64 -8.46 -17.94
#